data_AF-A0A1F9A1J6-F1
#
_entry.id   AF-A0A1F9A1J6-F1
#
_cell.length_a   1.000
_cell.length_b   1.000
_cell.length_c   1.000
_cell.angle_alpha   90.00
_cell.angle_beta   90.00
_cell.angle_gamma   90.00
#
_symmetry.space_group_name_H-M   'P 1'
#
loop_
_entity.id
_entity.type
_entity.pdbx_description
1 polymer ?
#
loop_
_entity_poly.entity_id
_entity_poly.type
_entity_poly.pdbx_seq_one_letter_code
_entity_poly.pdbx_strand_id
1 'polypeptide(L)'
;MVKKIIFSVIIVFVVWSILDFVIHQLILGASYQATANLWRPMAEMKMGLMYVVVFLVSIAFVCLYALFVGNRGIKTGFFFGLLYGLGAGISMGYGTYSVLPIPYHMALTWFLGTVAECTIAGLIVGAICRKK
;
A
#
# COMPACT_ATOMS: atom_id res chain seq x y z
N MET A 1 19.36 12.88 -7.64
CA MET A 1 18.10 12.63 -6.93
C MET A 1 17.10 11.87 -7.80
N VAL A 2 16.80 12.32 -9.01
CA VAL A 2 15.85 11.67 -9.93
C VAL A 2 16.08 10.17 -10.12
N LYS A 3 17.33 9.71 -10.36
CA LYS A 3 17.65 8.27 -10.46
C LYS A 3 17.25 7.46 -9.22
N LYS A 4 17.43 8.04 -8.03
CA LYS A 4 17.04 7.41 -6.75
C LYS A 4 15.52 7.34 -6.60
N ILE A 5 14.80 8.37 -7.04
CA ILE A 5 13.33 8.41 -7.05
C ILE A 5 12.81 7.30 -7.97
N ILE A 6 13.24 7.25 -9.23
CA ILE A 6 12.81 6.22 -10.19
C ILE A 6 13.08 4.82 -9.64
N PHE A 7 14.28 4.59 -9.10
CA PHE A 7 14.64 3.30 -8.51
C PHE A 7 13.78 2.95 -7.30
N SER A 8 13.46 3.92 -6.44
CA SER A 8 12.59 3.73 -5.28
C SER A 8 11.16 3.40 -5.71
N VAL A 9 10.62 4.07 -6.74
CA VAL A 9 9.30 3.78 -7.31
C VAL A 9 9.22 2.33 -7.76
N ILE A 10 10.20 1.87 -8.55
CA ILE A 10 10.22 0.49 -9.06
C ILE A 10 10.25 -0.51 -7.91
N ILE A 11 11.12 -0.31 -6.91
CA ILE A 11 11.21 -1.23 -5.77
C ILE A 11 9.92 -1.22 -4.95
N VAL A 12 9.37 -0.05 -4.62
CA VAL A 12 8.13 0.06 -3.84
C VAL A 12 6.98 -0.60 -4.58
N PHE A 13 6.84 -0.36 -5.89
CA PHE A 13 5.83 -1.01 -6.72
C PHE A 13 5.92 -2.54 -6.69
N VAL A 14 7.13 -3.10 -6.84
CA VAL A 14 7.34 -4.55 -6.79
C VAL A 14 7.04 -5.10 -5.40
N VAL A 15 7.52 -4.44 -4.35
CA VAL A 15 7.29 -4.88 -2.96
C VAL A 15 5.82 -4.85 -2.60
N TRP A 16 5.09 -3.79 -2.94
CA TRP A 16 3.63 -3.74 -2.76
C TRP A 16 2.93 -4.82 -3.56
N SER A 17 3.28 -5.04 -4.83
CA SER A 17 2.66 -6.11 -5.62
C SER A 17 2.83 -7.50 -4.99
N ILE A 18 3.97 -7.76 -4.34
CA ILE A 18 4.22 -9.01 -3.61
C ILE A 18 3.38 -9.07 -2.33
N LEU A 19 3.33 -7.98 -1.56
CA LEU A 19 2.56 -7.92 -0.32
C LEU A 19 1.06 -8.00 -0.59
N ASP A 20 0.57 -7.32 -1.62
CA ASP A 20 -0.81 -7.41 -2.13
C ASP A 20 -1.17 -8.85 -2.48
N PHE A 21 -0.27 -9.59 -3.16
CA PHE A 21 -0.51 -11.00 -3.43
C PHE A 21 -0.67 -11.81 -2.14
N VAL A 22 0.23 -11.61 -1.16
CA VAL A 22 0.16 -12.30 0.13
C VAL A 22 -1.13 -11.95 0.87
N ILE A 23 -1.47 -10.67 0.98
CA ILE A 23 -2.64 -10.18 1.71
C ILE A 23 -3.93 -10.62 1.02
N HIS A 24 -4.06 -10.38 -0.28
CA HIS A 24 -5.33 -10.55 -0.98
C HIS A 24 -5.57 -11.98 -1.46
N GLN A 25 -4.53 -12.72 -1.87
CA GLN A 25 -4.69 -14.09 -2.34
C GLN A 25 -4.53 -15.10 -1.21
N LEU A 26 -3.45 -15.00 -0.42
CA LEU A 26 -3.14 -16.04 0.58
C LEU A 26 -3.92 -15.86 1.88
N ILE A 27 -4.06 -14.62 2.38
CA ILE A 27 -4.74 -14.35 3.65
C ILE A 27 -6.24 -14.17 3.44
N LEU A 28 -6.64 -13.34 2.48
CA LEU A 28 -8.05 -12.96 2.26
C LEU A 28 -8.77 -13.74 1.18
N GLY A 29 -8.12 -14.65 0.44
CA GLY A 29 -8.71 -15.35 -0.69
C GLY A 29 -10.05 -16.04 -0.35
N ALA A 30 -10.09 -16.80 0.75
CA ALA A 30 -11.32 -17.44 1.23
C ALA A 30 -12.41 -16.42 1.63
N SER A 31 -12.00 -15.27 2.18
CA SER A 31 -12.92 -14.20 2.57
C SER A 31 -13.55 -13.52 1.36
N TYR A 32 -12.78 -13.35 0.27
CA TYR A 32 -13.28 -12.83 -1.00
C TYR A 32 -14.26 -13.79 -1.67
N GLN A 33 -14.00 -15.10 -1.61
CA GLN A 33 -14.95 -16.10 -2.11
C GLN A 33 -16.26 -16.09 -1.31
N ALA A 34 -16.17 -16.05 0.02
CA ALA A 34 -17.35 -15.99 0.90
C ALA A 34 -18.18 -14.71 0.74
N THR A 35 -17.59 -13.65 0.18
CA THR A 35 -18.23 -12.34 -0.04
C THR A 35 -18.33 -11.99 -1.52
N ALA A 36 -18.35 -12.97 -2.42
CA ALA A 36 -18.32 -12.77 -3.87
C ALA A 36 -19.40 -11.78 -4.37
N ASN A 37 -20.55 -11.74 -3.70
CA ASN A 37 -21.66 -10.83 -4.00
C ASN A 37 -21.35 -9.33 -3.77
N LEU A 38 -20.29 -8.99 -3.05
CA LEU A 38 -19.85 -7.60 -2.82
C LEU A 38 -18.92 -7.08 -3.92
N TRP A 39 -18.35 -7.96 -4.74
CA TRP A 39 -17.30 -7.62 -5.70
C TRP A 39 -17.81 -7.68 -7.14
N ARG A 40 -17.06 -7.05 -8.05
CA ARG A 40 -17.30 -7.25 -9.48
C ARG A 40 -17.14 -8.74 -9.83
N PRO A 41 -17.94 -9.28 -10.75
CA PRO A 41 -17.70 -10.60 -11.30
C PRO A 41 -16.27 -10.73 -11.81
N MET A 42 -15.66 -11.92 -11.67
CA MET A 42 -14.25 -12.15 -12.01
C MET A 42 -13.92 -11.74 -13.47
N ALA A 43 -14.82 -12.01 -14.41
CA ALA A 43 -14.67 -11.63 -15.82
C ALA A 43 -14.68 -10.10 -16.07
N GLU A 44 -15.23 -9.33 -15.13
CA GLU A 44 -15.32 -7.87 -15.21
C GLU A 44 -14.24 -7.14 -14.41
N MET A 45 -13.48 -7.88 -13.59
CA MET A 45 -12.38 -7.32 -12.80
C MET A 45 -11.31 -6.72 -13.72
N LYS A 46 -10.95 -5.46 -13.45
CA LYS A 46 -10.02 -4.70 -14.28
C LYS A 46 -8.60 -4.88 -13.77
N MET A 47 -8.05 -6.09 -13.92
CA MET A 47 -6.73 -6.46 -13.39
C MET A 47 -5.60 -5.52 -13.87
N GLY A 48 -5.60 -5.12 -15.14
CA GLY A 48 -4.63 -4.15 -15.67
C GLY A 48 -4.73 -2.78 -14.99
N LEU A 49 -5.95 -2.30 -14.74
CA LEU A 49 -6.16 -1.05 -14.02
C LEU A 49 -5.66 -1.13 -12.58
N MET A 50 -5.84 -2.28 -11.91
CA MET A 50 -5.35 -2.49 -10.55
C MET A 50 -3.83 -2.26 -10.46
N TYR A 51 -3.04 -2.86 -11.35
CA TYR A 51 -1.59 -2.63 -11.37
C TYR A 51 -1.22 -1.19 -11.74
N VAL A 52 -1.94 -0.55 -12.66
CA VAL A 52 -1.73 0.88 -12.98
C VAL A 52 -1.96 1.75 -11.75
N VAL A 53 -3.02 1.49 -10.98
CA VAL A 53 -3.31 2.23 -9.73
C VAL A 53 -2.17 2.04 -8.73
N VAL A 54 -1.73 0.81 -8.45
CA VAL A 54 -0.62 0.54 -7.52
C VAL A 54 0.66 1.26 -7.98
N PHE A 55 0.94 1.25 -9.28
CA PHE A 55 2.09 1.96 -9.84
C PHE A 55 2.00 3.48 -9.63
N LEU A 56 0.86 4.10 -9.95
CA LEU A 56 0.66 5.54 -9.76
C LEU A 56 0.72 5.96 -8.28
N VAL A 57 0.16 5.16 -7.38
CA VAL A 57 0.24 5.41 -5.94
C VAL A 57 1.68 5.26 -5.45
N SER A 58 2.45 4.30 -5.96
CA SER A 58 3.86 4.15 -5.61
C SER A 58 4.70 5.38 -6.01
N ILE A 59 4.40 5.97 -7.19
CA ILE A 59 5.01 7.23 -7.63
C ILE A 59 4.66 8.34 -6.65
N ALA A 60 3.37 8.50 -6.32
CA ALA A 60 2.91 9.54 -5.40
C ALA A 60 3.57 9.40 -4.02
N PHE A 61 3.57 8.21 -3.44
CA PHE A 61 4.17 7.93 -2.13
C PHE A 61 5.67 8.26 -2.10
N VAL A 62 6.42 7.79 -3.09
CA VAL A 62 7.88 8.06 -3.18
C VAL A 62 8.14 9.55 -3.39
N CYS A 63 7.37 10.22 -4.25
CA CYS A 63 7.51 11.66 -4.49
C CYS A 63 7.17 12.48 -3.24
N LEU A 64 6.11 12.13 -2.50
CA LEU A 64 5.76 12.79 -1.24
C LEU A 64 6.95 12.76 -0.27
N TYR A 65 7.56 11.59 -0.08
CA TYR A 65 8.73 11.48 0.77
C TYR A 65 9.95 12.23 0.19
N ALA A 66 10.30 11.95 -1.07
CA ALA A 66 11.55 12.42 -1.65
C ALA A 66 11.58 13.94 -1.85
N LEU A 67 10.43 14.58 -2.12
CA LEU A 67 10.36 16.01 -2.41
C LEU A 67 10.08 16.85 -1.16
N PHE A 68 9.24 16.38 -0.23
CA PHE A 68 8.75 17.19 0.87
C PHE A 68 9.41 16.86 2.22
N VAL A 69 10.06 15.71 2.37
CA VAL A 69 10.80 15.39 3.60
C VAL A 69 12.21 15.97 3.53
N GLY A 70 12.51 16.95 4.38
CA GLY A 70 13.81 17.64 4.41
C GLY A 70 14.96 16.75 4.91
N ASN A 71 14.80 16.12 6.08
CA ASN A 71 15.78 15.23 6.70
C ASN A 71 15.49 13.77 6.34
N ARG A 72 15.90 13.36 5.14
CA ARG A 72 15.65 12.01 4.61
C ARG A 72 16.63 10.99 5.19
N GLY A 73 16.11 9.90 5.73
CA GLY A 73 16.84 8.77 6.26
C GLY A 73 15.89 7.65 6.69
N ILE A 74 16.45 6.52 7.14
CA ILE A 74 15.66 5.33 7.49
C ILE A 74 14.62 5.62 8.58
N LYS A 75 15.02 6.33 9.65
CA LYS A 75 14.11 6.69 10.76
C LYS A 75 12.95 7.56 10.28
N THR A 76 13.21 8.60 9.49
CA THR A 76 12.15 9.46 8.97
C THR A 76 11.30 8.75 7.92
N GLY A 77 11.88 7.84 7.14
CA GLY A 77 11.16 6.94 6.23
C GLY A 77 10.20 6.01 6.95
N PHE A 78 10.64 5.39 8.05
CA PHE A 78 9.81 4.56 8.92
C PHE A 78 8.60 5.34 9.44
N PHE A 79 8.81 6.48 10.10
CA PHE A 79 7.70 7.26 10.68
C PHE A 79 6.77 7.83 9.60
N PHE A 80 7.32 8.26 8.46
CA PHE A 80 6.51 8.70 7.33
C PHE A 80 5.61 7.56 6.81
N GLY A 81 6.19 6.39 6.55
CA GLY A 81 5.45 5.22 6.08
C GLY A 81 4.41 4.73 7.09
N LEU A 82 4.76 4.71 8.38
CA LEU A 82 3.86 4.33 9.46
C LEU A 82 2.65 5.27 9.54
N LEU A 83 2.87 6.59 9.58
CA LEU A 83 1.79 7.57 9.67
C LEU A 83 0.91 7.58 8.42
N TYR A 84 1.52 7.49 7.24
CA TYR A 84 0.79 7.37 5.98
C TYR A 84 -0.06 6.09 5.97
N GLY A 85 0.53 4.96 6.36
CA GLY A 85 -0.14 3.66 6.43
C GLY A 85 -1.27 3.62 7.45
N LEU A 86 -1.12 4.29 8.61
CA LEU A 86 -2.20 4.43 9.58
C LEU A 86 -3.38 5.20 8.97
N GLY A 87 -3.12 6.36 8.36
CA GLY A 87 -4.18 7.15 7.73
C GLY A 87 -4.88 6.41 6.59
N ALA A 88 -4.10 5.87 5.65
CA ALA A 88 -4.61 5.13 4.51
C ALA A 88 -5.33 3.84 4.93
N GLY A 89 -4.73 3.08 5.85
CA GLY A 89 -5.28 1.82 6.34
C GLY A 89 -6.56 2.00 7.16
N ILE A 90 -6.65 3.04 8.00
CA ILE A 90 -7.88 3.36 8.73
C ILE A 90 -8.97 3.75 7.74
N SER A 91 -8.64 4.66 6.80
CA SER A 91 -9.60 5.12 5.80
C SER A 91 -10.09 4.00 4.90
N MET A 92 -9.23 3.06 4.52
CA MET A 92 -9.58 2.00 3.58
C MET A 92 -10.18 0.78 4.29
N GLY A 93 -9.58 0.31 5.38
CA GLY A 93 -10.10 -0.80 6.19
C GLY A 93 -11.40 -0.45 6.90
N TYR A 94 -11.31 0.42 7.90
CA TYR A 94 -12.46 0.78 8.75
C TYR A 94 -13.41 1.75 8.08
N GLY A 95 -12.93 2.63 7.19
CA GLY A 95 -13.82 3.49 6.40
C GLY A 95 -14.76 2.65 5.54
N THR A 96 -14.27 1.57 4.91
CA THR A 96 -15.13 0.65 4.15
C THR A 96 -16.07 -0.13 5.06
N TYR A 97 -15.56 -0.69 6.17
CA TYR A 97 -16.37 -1.44 7.14
C TYR A 97 -17.53 -0.63 7.74
N SER A 98 -17.39 0.69 7.83
CA SER A 98 -18.44 1.55 8.39
C SER A 98 -19.71 1.63 7.52
N VAL A 99 -19.61 1.29 6.23
CA VAL A 99 -20.72 1.41 5.27
C VAL A 99 -21.02 0.12 4.52
N LEU A 100 -20.02 -0.75 4.32
CA LEU A 100 -20.16 -2.03 3.64
C LEU A 100 -20.13 -3.17 4.67
N PRO A 101 -20.99 -4.19 4.50
CA PRO A 101 -21.07 -5.32 5.43
C PRO A 101 -19.95 -6.34 5.18
N ILE A 102 -18.69 -5.87 5.14
CA ILE A 102 -17.53 -6.75 5.06
C ILE A 102 -17.27 -7.40 6.43
N PRO A 103 -16.73 -8.62 6.49
CA PRO A 103 -16.34 -9.22 7.77
C PRO A 103 -15.29 -8.39 8.51
N TYR A 104 -15.36 -8.34 9.85
CA TYR A 104 -14.41 -7.56 10.66
C TYR A 104 -12.95 -7.96 10.41
N HIS A 105 -12.66 -9.26 10.26
CA HIS A 105 -11.30 -9.70 10.00
C HIS A 105 -10.75 -9.18 8.67
N MET A 106 -11.60 -9.00 7.65
CA MET A 106 -11.20 -8.39 6.37
C MET A 106 -10.80 -6.93 6.58
N ALA A 107 -11.61 -6.16 7.30
CA ALA A 107 -11.32 -4.76 7.62
C ALA A 107 -10.01 -4.61 8.41
N LEU A 108 -9.81 -5.46 9.43
CA LEU A 108 -8.60 -5.48 10.24
C LEU A 108 -7.37 -5.85 9.40
N THR A 109 -7.48 -6.86 8.53
CA THR A 109 -6.38 -7.27 7.64
C THR A 109 -6.03 -6.17 6.64
N TRP A 110 -7.00 -5.48 6.04
CA TRP A 110 -6.72 -4.33 5.16
C TRP A 110 -6.02 -3.20 5.89
N PHE A 111 -6.47 -2.87 7.11
CA PHE A 111 -5.82 -1.87 7.94
C PHE A 111 -4.36 -2.24 8.23
N LEU A 112 -4.12 -3.41 8.82
CA LEU A 112 -2.78 -3.85 9.21
C LEU A 112 -1.87 -4.09 7.99
N GLY A 113 -2.42 -4.63 6.90
CA GLY A 113 -1.73 -4.83 5.64
C GLY A 113 -1.23 -3.50 5.07
N THR A 114 -2.11 -2.51 4.96
CA THR A 114 -1.75 -1.16 4.47
C THR A 114 -0.68 -0.51 5.36
N VAL A 115 -0.79 -0.64 6.68
CA VAL A 115 0.22 -0.13 7.63
C VAL A 115 1.58 -0.80 7.38
N ALA A 116 1.61 -2.12 7.24
CA ALA A 116 2.83 -2.86 6.98
C ALA A 116 3.47 -2.47 5.63
N GLU A 117 2.68 -2.45 4.56
CA GLU A 117 3.11 -2.06 3.21
C GLU A 117 3.71 -0.65 3.16
N CYS A 118 3.01 0.32 3.74
CA CYS A 118 3.48 1.71 3.75
C CYS A 118 4.71 1.88 4.64
N THR A 119 4.79 1.18 5.77
CA THR A 119 5.98 1.21 6.64
C THR A 119 7.20 0.63 5.93
N ILE A 120 7.06 -0.51 5.25
CA ILE A 120 8.13 -1.13 4.46
C ILE A 120 8.55 -0.21 3.31
N ALA A 121 7.59 0.37 2.57
CA ALA A 121 7.88 1.34 1.52
C ALA A 121 8.60 2.58 2.05
N GLY A 122 8.19 3.07 3.23
CA GLY A 122 8.83 4.15 3.97
C GLY A 122 10.30 3.85 4.29
N LEU A 123 10.59 2.65 4.79
CA LEU A 123 11.96 2.19 5.04
C LEU A 123 12.79 2.15 3.74
N ILE A 124 12.22 1.63 2.66
CA ILE A 124 12.88 1.53 1.34
C ILE A 124 13.24 2.92 0.82
N VAL A 125 12.27 3.83 0.73
CA VAL A 125 12.52 5.18 0.22
C VAL A 125 13.43 5.97 1.15
N GLY A 126 13.29 5.79 2.47
CA GLY A 126 14.16 6.40 3.47
C GLY A 126 15.61 5.96 3.36
N ALA A 127 15.86 4.68 3.01
CA ALA A 127 17.20 4.15 2.78
C ALA A 127 17.81 4.65 1.46
N ILE A 128 17.05 4.63 0.37
CA ILE A 128 17.55 4.97 -0.98
C ILE A 128 17.72 6.49 -1.13
N CYS A 129 16.71 7.28 -0.74
CA CYS A 129 16.67 8.73 -0.87
C CYS A 129 17.30 9.49 0.31
N ARG A 130 17.99 8.78 1.23
CA ARG A 130 18.71 9.42 2.34
C ARG A 130 19.63 10.54 1.85
N LYS A 131 19.65 11.65 2.59
CA LYS A 131 20.70 12.66 2.45
C LYS A 131 22.00 12.05 2.99
N LYS A 132 23.12 12.30 2.30
CA LYS A 132 24.45 12.00 2.84
C LYS A 132 24.76 12.99 3.93
#